data_AF-A0A7J2NRL5-F1
#
_entry.id   AF-A0A7J2NRL5-F1
#
_cell.length_a   1.000
_cell.length_b   1.000
_cell.length_c   1.000
_cell.angle_alpha   90.00
_cell.angle_beta   90.00
_cell.angle_gamma   90.00
#
_symmetry.space_group_name_H-M   'P 1'
#
loop_
_entity.id
_entity.type
_entity.pdbx_description
1 polymer ?
#
loop_
_entity_poly.entity_id
_entity_poly.type
_entity_poly.pdbx_seq_one_letter_code
_entity_poly.pdbx_strand_id
1 'polypeptide(L)'
;MERKRKVRRKSFAAREDYLNSMNEIAKENELSLYGFVNQVFALTLRANELGINLNTLVDSRELLKSARERGFTLGLERLWYEMAELAYGKSEKKSLKSWFDAGVWFAKQYV
;
A
#
# COMPACT_ATOMS: atom_id res chain seq x y z
N MET A 1 0.92 29.69 32.04
CA MET A 1 0.06 29.82 30.84
C MET A 1 0.97 29.91 29.63
N GLU A 2 1.17 28.81 28.90
CA GLU A 2 1.85 28.85 27.60
C GLU A 2 1.01 29.66 26.62
N ARG A 3 1.55 30.77 26.10
CA ARG A 3 0.94 31.49 24.98
C ARG A 3 0.89 30.53 23.79
N LYS A 4 -0.30 30.05 23.42
CA LYS A 4 -0.53 29.36 22.14
C LYS A 4 0.08 30.21 21.02
N ARG A 5 1.19 29.75 20.45
CA ARG A 5 1.88 30.43 19.35
C ARG A 5 0.89 30.57 18.20
N LYS A 6 0.56 31.80 17.81
CA LYS A 6 -0.36 32.07 16.69
C LYS A 6 0.19 31.40 15.43
N VAL A 7 -0.55 30.44 14.88
CA VAL A 7 -0.17 29.73 13.66
C VAL A 7 -0.15 30.74 12.50
N ARG A 8 1.03 30.99 11.94
CA ARG A 8 1.21 31.89 10.80
C ARG A 8 0.89 31.12 9.52
N ARG A 9 0.09 31.71 8.64
CA ARG A 9 -0.26 31.15 7.33
C ARG A 9 0.74 31.61 6.28
N LYS A 10 1.01 30.75 5.30
CA LYS A 10 1.78 31.06 4.09
C LYS A 10 0.97 30.65 2.87
N SER A 11 1.17 31.34 1.75
CA SER A 11 0.60 30.95 0.47
C SER A 11 1.49 29.90 -0.20
N PHE A 12 0.87 28.91 -0.84
CA PHE A 12 1.54 27.88 -1.61
C PHE A 12 0.92 27.85 -3.01
N ALA A 13 1.76 27.95 -4.04
CA ALA A 13 1.33 27.86 -5.43
C ALA A 13 1.56 26.43 -5.94
N ALA A 14 0.56 25.88 -6.62
CA ALA A 14 0.61 24.56 -7.21
C ALA A 14 -0.11 24.56 -8.56
N ARG A 15 0.02 23.48 -9.33
CA ARG A 15 -0.73 23.33 -10.58
C ARG A 15 -2.23 23.38 -10.31
N GLU A 16 -2.94 24.08 -11.18
CA GLU A 16 -4.38 24.29 -11.07
C GLU A 16 -5.15 22.97 -11.08
N ASP A 17 -4.81 22.06 -12.00
CA ASP A 17 -5.47 20.75 -12.11
C ASP A 17 -5.34 19.93 -10.82
N TYR A 18 -4.17 19.97 -10.18
CA TYR A 18 -3.96 19.30 -8.89
C TYR A 18 -4.76 19.95 -7.76
N LEU A 19 -4.83 21.28 -7.70
CA LEU A 19 -5.63 21.96 -6.68
C LEU A 19 -7.12 21.70 -6.86
N ASN A 20 -7.60 21.64 -8.09
CA ASN A 20 -8.99 21.30 -8.40
C ASN A 20 -9.31 19.87 -7.94
N SER A 21 -8.48 18.88 -8.29
CA SER A 21 -8.67 17.50 -7.81
C SER A 21 -8.58 17.39 -6.29
N MET A 22 -7.63 18.07 -5.65
CA MET A 22 -7.52 18.08 -4.18
C MET A 22 -8.73 18.74 -3.51
N ASN A 23 -9.34 19.74 -4.14
CA ASN A 23 -10.53 20.40 -3.61
C ASN A 23 -11.74 19.46 -3.64
N GLU A 24 -11.90 18.65 -4.68
CA GLU A 24 -12.95 17.64 -4.72
C GLU A 24 -12.74 16.56 -3.66
N ILE A 25 -11.50 16.04 -3.51
CA ILE A 25 -11.17 15.08 -2.45
C ILE A 25 -11.43 15.68 -1.05
N ALA A 26 -11.08 16.96 -0.85
CA ALA A 26 -11.32 17.64 0.41
C ALA A 26 -12.82 17.70 0.75
N LYS A 27 -13.68 18.00 -0.22
CA LYS A 27 -15.14 18.00 -0.04
C LYS A 27 -15.68 16.61 0.32
N GLU A 28 -15.21 15.56 -0.33
CA GLU A 28 -15.58 14.17 -0.02
C GLU A 28 -15.25 13.78 1.43
N ASN A 29 -14.24 14.42 2.02
CA ASN A 29 -13.80 14.20 3.40
C ASN A 29 -14.32 15.27 4.37
N GLU A 30 -15.28 16.11 3.97
CA GLU A 30 -15.84 17.22 4.78
C GLU A 30 -14.78 18.23 5.27
N LEU A 31 -13.71 18.43 4.51
CA LEU A 31 -12.62 19.34 4.81
C LEU A 31 -12.57 20.53 3.85
N SER A 32 -12.10 21.67 4.35
CA SER A 32 -11.65 22.76 3.47
C SER A 32 -10.35 22.36 2.75
N LEU A 33 -10.10 22.89 1.55
CA LEU A 33 -8.84 22.67 0.82
C LEU A 33 -7.61 23.00 1.69
N TYR A 34 -7.66 24.11 2.45
CA TYR A 34 -6.60 24.46 3.39
C TYR A 34 -6.38 23.40 4.47
N GLY A 35 -7.47 22.88 5.05
CA GLY A 35 -7.39 21.82 6.07
C GLY A 35 -6.81 20.54 5.51
N PHE A 36 -7.32 20.09 4.36
CA PHE A 36 -6.86 18.89 3.66
C PHE A 36 -5.38 18.97 3.30
N VAL A 37 -4.94 20.05 2.64
CA VAL A 37 -3.53 20.21 2.23
C VAL A 37 -2.58 20.23 3.44
N ASN A 38 -2.97 20.86 4.56
CA ASN A 38 -2.16 20.81 5.78
C ASN A 38 -2.07 19.40 6.38
N GLN A 39 -3.13 18.59 6.30
CA GLN A 39 -3.07 17.19 6.71
C GLN A 39 -2.10 16.40 5.82
N VAL A 40 -2.14 16.60 4.49
CA VAL A 40 -1.20 15.98 3.55
C VAL A 40 0.24 16.36 3.87
N PHE A 41 0.51 17.64 4.15
CA PHE A 41 1.84 18.09 4.56
C PHE A 41 2.28 17.43 5.87
N ALA A 42 1.42 17.36 6.88
CA ALA A 42 1.73 16.71 8.15
C ALA A 42 2.04 15.22 7.97
N LEU A 43 1.25 14.51 7.15
CA LEU A 43 1.48 13.10 6.82
C LEU A 43 2.81 12.90 6.08
N THR A 44 3.16 13.81 5.18
CA THR A 44 4.42 13.78 4.43
C THR A 44 5.61 13.93 5.36
N LEU A 45 5.56 14.87 6.31
CA LEU A 45 6.61 15.06 7.30
C LEU A 45 6.76 13.84 8.20
N ARG A 46 5.64 13.29 8.69
CA ARG A 46 5.64 12.09 9.53
C ARG A 46 6.19 10.86 8.79
N ALA A 47 5.86 10.68 7.51
CA ALA A 47 6.41 9.60 6.70
C ALA A 47 7.94 9.72 6.59
N ASN A 48 8.44 10.93 6.37
CA ASN A 48 9.88 11.18 6.31
C ASN A 48 10.58 10.90 7.66
N GLU A 49 9.97 11.27 8.79
CA GLU A 49 10.48 10.93 10.12
C GLU A 49 10.60 9.42 10.36
N LEU A 50 9.72 8.63 9.73
CA LEU A 50 9.73 7.16 9.79
C LEU A 50 10.67 6.53 8.73
N GLY A 51 11.39 7.34 7.95
CA GLY A 51 12.23 6.84 6.85
C GLY A 51 11.42 6.26 5.67
N ILE A 52 10.13 6.57 5.58
CA ILE A 52 9.23 6.06 4.53
C ILE A 52 9.23 7.04 3.36
N ASN A 53 9.60 6.56 2.18
CA ASN A 53 9.45 7.32 0.94
C ASN A 53 8.01 7.14 0.40
N LEU A 54 7.30 8.26 0.17
CA LEU A 54 5.89 8.21 -0.27
C LEU A 54 5.68 7.52 -1.62
N ASN A 55 6.61 7.63 -2.57
CA ASN A 55 6.50 6.90 -3.84
C ASN A 55 6.55 5.39 -3.58
N THR A 56 7.54 4.93 -2.80
CA THR A 56 7.66 3.50 -2.46
C THR A 56 6.45 2.99 -1.66
N LEU A 57 5.81 3.85 -0.86
CA LEU A 57 4.59 3.50 -0.13
C LEU A 57 3.41 3.28 -1.09
N VAL A 58 3.25 4.13 -2.09
CA VAL A 58 2.20 3.97 -3.12
C VAL A 58 2.48 2.72 -3.95
N ASP A 59 3.70 2.57 -4.47
CA ASP A 59 4.11 1.43 -5.30
C ASP A 59 3.88 0.09 -4.57
N SER A 60 4.27 0.02 -3.28
CA SER A 60 4.07 -1.19 -2.48
C SER A 60 2.59 -1.49 -2.23
N ARG A 61 1.74 -0.46 -2.06
CA ARG A 61 0.29 -0.65 -1.92
C ARG A 61 -0.35 -1.12 -3.21
N GLU A 62 0.06 -0.59 -4.36
CA GLU A 62 -0.41 -1.04 -5.66
C GLU A 62 -0.02 -2.50 -5.91
N LEU A 63 1.25 -2.86 -5.64
CA LEU A 63 1.73 -4.23 -5.74
C LEU A 63 0.91 -5.19 -4.88
N LEU A 64 0.69 -4.86 -3.60
CA LEU A 64 -0.10 -5.69 -2.68
C LEU A 64 -1.56 -5.81 -3.10
N LYS A 65 -2.18 -4.71 -3.55
CA LYS A 65 -3.56 -4.72 -4.05
C LYS A 65 -3.68 -5.64 -5.27
N SER A 66 -2.76 -5.48 -6.22
CA SER A 66 -2.71 -6.25 -7.45
C SER A 66 -2.46 -7.74 -7.19
N ALA A 67 -1.58 -8.08 -6.25
CA ALA A 67 -1.36 -9.45 -5.80
C ALA A 67 -2.65 -10.05 -5.21
N ARG A 68 -3.34 -9.33 -4.32
CA ARG A 68 -4.58 -9.81 -3.71
C ARG A 68 -5.70 -10.04 -4.74
N GLU A 69 -5.86 -9.12 -5.69
CA GLU A 69 -6.85 -9.25 -6.78
C GLU A 69 -6.58 -10.46 -7.67
N ARG A 70 -5.33 -10.91 -7.76
CA ARG A 70 -4.91 -12.11 -8.50
C ARG A 70 -4.86 -13.38 -7.65
N GLY A 71 -5.41 -13.34 -6.44
CA GLY A 71 -5.55 -14.50 -5.55
C GLY A 71 -4.33 -14.80 -4.68
N PHE A 72 -3.33 -13.93 -4.64
CA PHE A 72 -2.21 -14.06 -3.71
C PHE A 72 -2.60 -13.56 -2.32
N THR A 73 -2.02 -14.16 -1.29
CA THR A 73 -2.20 -13.71 0.10
C THR A 73 -0.86 -13.71 0.84
N LEU A 74 -0.76 -12.89 1.88
CA LEU A 74 0.38 -12.91 2.79
C LEU A 74 0.20 -14.05 3.78
N GLY A 75 1.27 -14.81 4.03
CA GLY A 75 1.29 -15.85 5.04
C GLY A 75 2.64 -15.92 5.73
N LEU A 76 2.68 -16.60 6.87
CA LEU A 76 3.93 -16.83 7.59
C LEU A 76 4.79 -17.79 6.78
N GLU A 77 5.91 -17.29 6.27
CA GLU A 77 6.81 -18.04 5.37
C GLU A 77 7.23 -19.38 5.97
N ARG A 78 7.68 -19.39 7.23
CA ARG A 78 8.06 -20.63 7.92
C ARG A 78 6.93 -21.65 7.99
N LEU A 79 5.71 -21.19 8.25
CA LEU A 79 4.54 -22.07 8.34
C LEU A 79 4.21 -22.66 6.96
N TRP A 80 4.39 -21.90 5.88
CA TRP A 80 4.21 -22.40 4.53
C TRP A 80 5.19 -23.52 4.17
N TYR A 81 6.47 -23.37 4.54
CA TYR A 81 7.47 -24.43 4.34
C TYR A 81 7.14 -25.68 5.15
N GLU A 82 6.84 -25.54 6.43
CA GLU A 82 6.46 -26.66 7.29
C GLU A 82 5.23 -27.41 6.74
N MET A 83 4.21 -26.67 6.29
CA MET A 83 3.02 -27.26 5.68
C MET A 83 3.33 -27.98 4.36
N ALA A 84 4.23 -27.43 3.54
CA ALA A 84 4.64 -28.04 2.28
C ALA A 84 5.41 -29.36 2.52
N GLU A 85 6.33 -29.39 3.49
CA GLU A 85 7.06 -30.60 3.89
C GLU A 85 6.12 -31.68 4.41
N LEU A 86 5.18 -31.33 5.30
CA LEU A 86 4.18 -32.25 5.83
C LEU A 86 3.29 -32.82 4.72
N ALA A 87 2.84 -31.97 3.78
CA ALA A 87 2.03 -32.40 2.64
C ALA A 87 2.81 -33.34 1.70
N TYR A 88 4.08 -33.02 1.44
CA TYR A 88 4.96 -33.84 0.61
C TYR A 88 5.24 -35.20 1.27
N GLY A 89 5.61 -35.22 2.56
CA GLY A 89 5.85 -36.45 3.30
C GLY A 89 4.62 -37.36 3.41
N LYS A 90 3.41 -36.78 3.45
CA LYS A 90 2.16 -37.54 3.48
C LYS A 90 1.71 -38.05 2.11
N SER A 91 1.93 -37.28 1.05
CA SER A 91 1.54 -37.67 -0.31
C SER A 91 2.37 -36.93 -1.36
N GLU A 92 3.56 -37.46 -1.63
CA GLU A 92 4.52 -36.88 -2.58
C GLU A 92 3.88 -36.63 -3.96
N LYS A 93 3.32 -37.67 -4.59
CA LYS A 93 2.80 -37.59 -5.96
C LYS A 93 1.70 -36.55 -6.11
N LYS A 94 0.79 -36.46 -5.13
CA LYS A 94 -0.30 -35.48 -5.15
C LYS A 94 0.23 -34.07 -4.94
N SER A 95 1.14 -33.90 -3.98
CA SER A 95 1.77 -32.62 -3.69
C SER A 95 2.55 -32.09 -4.89
N LEU A 96 3.40 -32.90 -5.51
CA LEU A 96 4.14 -32.52 -6.72
C LEU A 96 3.22 -32.12 -7.87
N LYS A 97 2.14 -32.88 -8.10
CA LYS A 97 1.15 -32.52 -9.12
C LYS A 97 0.49 -31.17 -8.82
N SER A 98 0.04 -30.95 -7.58
CA SER A 98 -0.58 -29.68 -7.20
C SER A 98 0.37 -28.48 -7.37
N TRP A 99 1.65 -28.64 -7.02
CA TRP A 99 2.66 -27.60 -7.24
C TRP A 99 2.93 -27.35 -8.72
N PHE A 100 3.02 -28.41 -9.54
CA PHE A 100 3.18 -28.28 -10.99
C PHE A 100 1.99 -27.56 -11.64
N ASP A 101 0.76 -27.98 -11.30
CA ASP A 101 -0.46 -27.38 -11.84
C ASP A 101 -0.54 -25.88 -11.47
N ALA A 102 -0.17 -25.52 -10.24
CA ALA A 102 -0.08 -24.13 -9.80
C ALA A 102 1.02 -23.34 -10.56
N GLY A 103 2.18 -23.95 -10.79
CA GLY A 103 3.28 -23.35 -11.57
C GLY A 103 2.89 -23.10 -13.03
N VAL A 104 2.19 -24.05 -13.67
CA VAL A 104 1.66 -23.88 -15.03
C VAL A 104 0.63 -22.75 -15.08
N TRP A 105 -0.27 -22.66 -14.09
CA TRP A 105 -1.20 -21.54 -13.99
C TRP A 105 -0.47 -20.20 -13.87
N PHE A 106 0.57 -20.13 -13.03
CA PHE A 106 1.37 -18.92 -12.86
C PHE A 106 2.08 -18.53 -14.17
N ALA A 107 2.74 -19.48 -14.84
CA ALA A 107 3.41 -19.20 -16.10
C ALA A 107 2.44 -18.64 -17.16
N LYS A 108 1.23 -19.22 -17.31
CA LYS A 108 0.22 -18.74 -18.25
C LYS A 108 -0.28 -17.32 -17.98
N GLN A 109 -0.17 -16.84 -16.74
CA GLN A 109 -0.65 -15.51 -16.34
C GLN A 109 0.44 -14.43 -16.43
N TYR A 110 1.73 -14.80 -16.42
CA TYR A 110 2.84 -13.83 -16.26
C TYR A 110 4.03 -14.02 -17.21
N VAL A 111 4.04 -15.06 -18.06
CA VAL A 111 5.05 -15.31 -19.12
C VAL A 111 4.33 -15.36 -20.46
#